data_AF-A0A6L8E3R3-F1
#
_entry.id   AF-A0A6L8E3R3-F1
#
_cell.length_a   1.000
_cell.length_b   1.000
_cell.length_c   1.000
_cell.angle_alpha   90.00
_cell.angle_beta   90.00
_cell.angle_gamma   90.00
#
_symmetry.space_group_name_H-M   'P 1'
#
loop_
_entity.id
_entity.type
_entity.pdbx_description
1 polymer ?
#
loop_
_entity_poly.entity_id
_entity_poly.type
_entity_poly.pdbx_seq_one_letter_code
_entity_poly.pdbx_strand_id
1 'polypeptide(L)'
;MSTGARRRIESFYPPEQLGTAEPGRRLAAYALDLAAAFLTLGVGWMIWFLVVAQRGQTPGKQMVGLYVMREDGTRAGGWYTFLREWVVKGTVGGAVMVIGSLTGGAGLVLYLPVVLWCTWDRERQCLWDKLAQTYVAFSPGGYRPPTAAELRLRGEQPPALSGRTTLPGGAAPAGGLPPEDDAGGAGSAERSASERLRALQRLRDEGLITAEQHEERRARILDEI
;
A
#
# COMPACT_ATOMS: atom_id res chain seq x y z
N MET A 1 -16.55 -30.35 -10.77
CA MET A 1 -16.66 -29.12 -9.94
C MET A 1 -15.26 -28.79 -9.43
N SER A 2 -14.53 -27.94 -10.14
CA SER A 2 -13.21 -27.48 -9.71
C SER A 2 -13.42 -26.29 -8.77
N THR A 3 -12.92 -26.41 -7.55
CA THR A 3 -12.84 -25.33 -6.56
C THR A 3 -12.09 -24.17 -7.18
N GLY A 4 -12.82 -23.20 -7.73
CA GLY A 4 -12.26 -22.03 -8.37
C GLY A 4 -11.47 -21.26 -7.33
N ALA A 5 -10.15 -21.28 -7.43
CA ALA A 5 -9.27 -20.46 -6.61
C ALA A 5 -9.73 -19.01 -6.76
N ARG A 6 -10.43 -18.47 -5.75
CA ARG A 6 -10.87 -17.08 -5.73
C ARG A 6 -9.65 -16.20 -5.99
N ARG A 7 -9.75 -15.29 -6.96
CA ARG A 7 -8.63 -14.39 -7.24
C ARG A 7 -8.43 -13.50 -6.01
N ARG A 8 -7.18 -13.09 -5.75
CA ARG A 8 -6.79 -12.36 -4.53
C ARG A 8 -7.62 -11.10 -4.25
N ILE A 9 -8.14 -10.40 -5.27
CA ILE A 9 -9.03 -9.24 -5.06
C ILE A 9 -10.39 -9.66 -4.51
N GLU A 10 -10.94 -10.74 -5.06
CA GLU A 10 -12.28 -11.24 -4.76
C GLU A 10 -12.35 -11.87 -3.35
N SER A 11 -11.19 -12.08 -2.70
CA SER A 11 -11.14 -12.42 -1.27
C SER A 11 -11.23 -11.21 -0.35
N PHE A 12 -10.86 -10.01 -0.81
CA PHE A 12 -10.88 -8.79 0.01
C PHE A 12 -12.09 -7.91 -0.25
N TYR A 13 -12.59 -7.90 -1.47
CA TYR A 13 -13.69 -7.04 -1.89
C TYR A 13 -14.70 -7.86 -2.68
N PRO A 14 -15.98 -7.50 -2.58
CA PRO A 14 -16.98 -8.16 -3.39
C PRO A 14 -16.84 -7.73 -4.87
N PRO A 15 -17.13 -8.63 -5.82
CA PRO A 15 -16.81 -8.44 -7.24
C PRO A 15 -17.53 -7.24 -7.88
N GLU A 16 -18.65 -6.79 -7.31
CA GLU A 16 -19.35 -5.58 -7.72
C GLU A 16 -18.56 -4.29 -7.43
N GLN A 17 -17.69 -4.30 -6.41
CA GLN A 17 -16.87 -3.15 -6.03
C GLN A 17 -15.51 -3.18 -6.72
N LEU A 18 -14.81 -4.31 -6.62
CA LEU A 18 -13.50 -4.53 -7.22
C LEU A 18 -13.40 -5.92 -7.83
N GLY A 19 -13.04 -5.94 -9.11
CA GLY A 19 -12.74 -7.16 -9.85
C GLY A 19 -11.27 -7.23 -10.26
N THR A 20 -10.80 -8.42 -10.61
CA THR A 20 -9.46 -8.56 -11.20
C THR A 20 -9.42 -7.92 -12.58
N ALA A 21 -8.52 -6.97 -12.81
CA ALA A 21 -8.40 -6.30 -14.09
C ALA A 21 -8.09 -7.28 -15.22
N GLU A 22 -8.85 -7.20 -16.31
CA GLU A 22 -8.60 -7.99 -17.52
C GLU A 22 -7.34 -7.50 -18.24
N PRO A 23 -6.59 -8.40 -18.91
CA PRO A 23 -5.40 -8.02 -19.65
C PRO A 23 -5.67 -6.92 -20.71
N GLY A 24 -6.82 -7.00 -21.40
CA GLY A 24 -7.21 -5.99 -22.39
C GLY A 24 -7.38 -4.59 -21.82
N ARG A 25 -7.93 -4.46 -20.61
CA ARG A 25 -8.08 -3.16 -19.94
C ARG A 25 -6.75 -2.59 -19.46
N ARG A 26 -5.84 -3.45 -19.02
CA ARG A 26 -4.47 -3.05 -18.70
C ARG A 26 -3.74 -2.55 -19.95
N LEU A 27 -3.87 -3.27 -21.06
CA LEU A 27 -3.30 -2.85 -22.35
C LEU A 27 -3.89 -1.51 -22.83
N ALA A 28 -5.21 -1.35 -22.73
CA ALA A 28 -5.87 -0.08 -23.03
C ALA A 28 -5.33 1.06 -22.17
N ALA A 29 -5.14 0.85 -20.87
CA ALA A 29 -4.54 1.85 -19.99
C ALA A 29 -3.10 2.20 -20.40
N TYR A 30 -2.27 1.23 -20.79
CA TYR A 30 -0.92 1.50 -21.31
C TYR A 30 -0.96 2.28 -22.63
N ALA A 31 -1.84 1.91 -23.56
CA ALA A 31 -2.00 2.62 -24.82
C ALA A 31 -2.45 4.08 -24.60
N LEU A 32 -3.37 4.30 -23.66
CA LEU A 32 -3.81 5.65 -23.27
C LEU A 32 -2.71 6.46 -22.60
N ASP A 33 -1.91 5.85 -21.72
CA ASP A 33 -0.75 6.51 -21.12
C ASP A 33 0.27 6.92 -22.18
N LEU A 34 0.55 6.05 -23.17
CA LEU A 34 1.44 6.35 -24.30
C LEU A 34 0.87 7.46 -25.19
N ALA A 35 -0.41 7.39 -25.53
CA ALA A 35 -1.07 8.40 -26.34
C ALA A 35 -1.08 9.77 -25.63
N ALA A 36 -1.41 9.80 -24.33
CA ALA A 36 -1.39 11.02 -23.54
C ALA A 36 0.02 11.59 -23.39
N ALA A 37 1.04 10.76 -23.15
CA ALA A 37 2.43 11.20 -23.14
C ALA A 37 2.84 11.75 -24.52
N PHE A 38 2.51 11.08 -25.61
CA PHE A 38 2.86 11.53 -26.96
C PHE A 38 2.19 12.86 -27.33
N LEU A 39 0.88 12.99 -27.08
CA LEU A 39 0.11 14.20 -27.40
C LEU A 39 0.50 15.41 -26.56
N THR A 40 1.02 15.18 -25.34
CA THR A 40 1.40 16.26 -24.41
C THR A 40 2.91 16.49 -24.34
N LEU A 41 3.69 15.90 -25.27
CA LEU A 41 5.16 15.91 -25.24
C LEU A 41 5.74 15.43 -23.90
N GLY A 42 5.02 14.55 -23.22
CA GLY A 42 5.33 13.99 -21.91
C GLY A 42 5.02 14.92 -20.73
N VAL A 43 5.07 16.25 -20.92
CA VAL A 43 4.95 17.23 -19.82
C VAL A 43 3.52 17.25 -19.26
N GLY A 44 2.50 17.31 -20.12
CA GLY A 44 1.11 17.31 -19.65
C GLY A 44 0.74 15.99 -18.97
N TRP A 45 1.21 14.87 -19.51
CA TRP A 45 1.08 13.57 -18.88
C TRP A 45 1.77 13.52 -17.52
N MET A 46 2.95 14.13 -17.37
CA MET A 46 3.69 14.17 -16.11
C MET A 46 2.91 14.92 -15.03
N ILE A 47 2.39 16.10 -15.35
CA ILE A 47 1.60 16.91 -14.41
C ILE A 47 0.35 16.14 -13.98
N TRP A 48 -0.36 15.54 -14.95
CA TRP A 48 -1.52 14.71 -14.66
C TRP A 48 -1.14 13.53 -13.76
N PHE A 49 -0.06 12.81 -14.10
CA PHE A 49 0.45 11.69 -13.34
C PHE A 49 0.72 12.05 -11.89
N LEU A 50 1.36 13.18 -11.60
CA LEU A 50 1.63 13.62 -10.22
C LEU A 50 0.33 13.81 -9.41
N VAL A 51 -0.72 14.32 -10.05
CA VAL A 51 -2.04 14.50 -9.41
C VAL A 51 -2.72 13.15 -9.15
N VAL A 52 -2.67 12.21 -10.10
CA VAL A 52 -3.39 10.92 -9.98
C VAL A 52 -2.59 9.83 -9.27
N ALA A 53 -1.27 9.97 -9.16
CA ALA A 53 -0.41 9.04 -8.44
C ALA A 53 -0.85 8.93 -6.98
N GLN A 54 -1.26 10.04 -6.36
CA GLN A 54 -1.85 10.07 -5.01
C GLN A 54 -3.06 9.14 -4.86
N ARG A 55 -3.76 8.87 -5.97
CA ARG A 55 -4.94 8.00 -6.02
C ARG A 55 -4.59 6.57 -6.41
N GLY A 56 -3.31 6.20 -6.55
CA GLY A 56 -2.88 4.87 -6.98
C GLY A 56 -3.13 4.60 -8.46
N GLN A 57 -3.10 5.63 -9.30
CA GLN A 57 -3.42 5.55 -10.73
C GLN A 57 -2.38 6.26 -11.60
N THR A 58 -2.36 5.90 -12.88
CA THR A 58 -1.78 6.69 -13.98
C THR A 58 -2.92 7.30 -14.80
N PRO A 59 -2.68 8.35 -15.60
CA PRO A 59 -3.72 8.95 -16.44
C PRO A 59 -4.55 7.94 -17.25
N GLY A 60 -3.89 6.98 -17.90
CA GLY A 60 -4.56 5.90 -18.64
C GLY A 60 -5.33 4.94 -17.74
N LYS A 61 -4.78 4.59 -16.56
CA LYS A 61 -5.50 3.76 -15.58
C LYS A 61 -6.73 4.47 -15.01
N GLN A 62 -6.66 5.79 -14.81
CA GLN A 62 -7.79 6.59 -14.36
C GLN A 62 -8.93 6.53 -15.38
N MET A 63 -8.62 6.68 -16.68
CA MET A 63 -9.62 6.62 -17.74
C MET A 63 -10.31 5.25 -17.86
N VAL A 64 -9.61 4.17 -17.51
CA VAL A 64 -10.13 2.79 -17.58
C VAL A 64 -10.67 2.31 -16.22
N GLY A 65 -10.66 3.14 -15.17
CA GLY A 65 -11.16 2.78 -13.84
C GLY A 65 -10.33 1.71 -13.13
N LEU A 66 -9.01 1.71 -13.38
CA LEU A 66 -8.06 0.79 -12.77
C LEU A 66 -7.38 1.41 -11.57
N TYR A 67 -7.11 0.61 -10.54
CA TYR A 67 -6.40 1.03 -9.34
C TYR A 67 -5.27 0.07 -9.00
N VAL A 68 -4.13 0.61 -8.59
CA VAL A 68 -3.02 -0.18 -8.05
C VAL A 68 -3.28 -0.47 -6.57
N MET A 69 -3.36 -1.75 -6.25
CA MET A 69 -3.55 -2.27 -4.89
C MET A 69 -2.26 -2.91 -4.41
N ARG A 70 -2.05 -2.89 -3.09
CA ARG A 70 -1.01 -3.64 -2.39
C ARG A 70 -1.54 -5.02 -2.01
N GLU A 71 -0.62 -5.94 -1.71
CA GLU A 71 -0.97 -7.27 -1.18
C GLU A 71 -1.92 -7.24 0.02
N ASP A 72 -1.84 -6.20 0.85
CA ASP A 72 -2.68 -6.01 2.04
C ASP A 72 -4.16 -5.68 1.75
N GLY A 73 -4.55 -5.60 0.47
CA GLY A 73 -5.91 -5.19 0.08
C GLY A 73 -6.14 -3.68 0.14
N THR A 74 -5.10 -2.89 0.42
CA THR A 74 -5.18 -1.43 0.46
C THR A 74 -4.69 -0.82 -0.84
N ARG A 75 -5.24 0.35 -1.17
CA ARG A 75 -4.78 1.10 -2.34
C ARG A 75 -3.36 1.63 -2.14
N ALA A 76 -2.56 1.54 -3.20
CA ALA A 76 -1.22 2.12 -3.23
C ALA A 76 -1.27 3.64 -3.03
N GLY A 77 -0.46 4.16 -2.10
CA GLY A 77 -0.35 5.60 -1.86
C GLY A 77 0.44 6.33 -2.95
N GLY A 78 0.41 7.67 -2.92
CA GLY A 78 1.07 8.53 -3.91
C GLY A 78 2.54 8.26 -4.13
N TRP A 79 3.33 8.34 -3.05
CA TRP A 79 4.77 8.11 -3.11
C TRP A 79 5.12 6.70 -3.59
N TYR A 80 4.38 5.70 -3.12
CA TYR A 80 4.59 4.30 -3.51
C TYR A 80 4.25 4.05 -4.97
N THR A 81 3.18 4.67 -5.48
CA THR A 81 2.78 4.61 -6.90
C THR A 81 3.79 5.32 -7.78
N PHE A 82 4.28 6.49 -7.35
CA PHE A 82 5.33 7.24 -8.04
C PHE A 82 6.61 6.41 -8.13
N LEU A 83 7.12 5.91 -7.00
CA LEU A 83 8.36 5.15 -6.96
C LEU A 83 8.25 3.84 -7.76
N ARG A 84 7.11 3.15 -7.69
CA ARG A 84 6.83 1.97 -8.51
C ARG A 84 6.84 2.29 -10.01
N GLU A 85 6.16 3.34 -10.43
CA GLU A 85 6.07 3.68 -11.85
C GLU A 85 7.40 4.27 -12.39
N TRP A 86 8.15 5.01 -11.57
CA TRP A 86 9.44 5.58 -11.97
C TRP A 86 10.61 4.60 -11.85
N VAL A 87 10.73 3.91 -10.73
CA VAL A 87 11.83 2.97 -10.52
C VAL A 87 11.59 1.70 -11.32
N VAL A 88 10.41 1.07 -11.23
CA VAL A 88 10.22 -0.24 -11.88
C VAL A 88 9.96 -0.07 -13.38
N LYS A 89 9.14 0.90 -13.77
CA LYS A 89 8.84 1.13 -15.19
C LYS A 89 9.92 1.97 -15.88
N GLY A 90 10.57 2.90 -15.17
CA GLY A 90 11.69 3.67 -15.72
C GLY A 90 12.98 2.86 -15.85
N THR A 91 13.27 1.92 -14.94
CA THR A 91 14.42 1.00 -15.15
C THR A 91 14.15 0.01 -16.27
N VAL A 92 12.95 -0.59 -16.34
CA VAL A 92 12.61 -1.52 -17.43
C VAL A 92 12.49 -0.79 -18.77
N GLY A 93 11.81 0.35 -18.82
CA GLY A 93 11.67 1.16 -20.04
C GLY A 93 12.98 1.79 -20.49
N GLY A 94 13.80 2.30 -19.56
CA GLY A 94 15.13 2.82 -19.84
C GLY A 94 16.09 1.73 -20.33
N ALA A 95 16.10 0.56 -19.70
CA ALA A 95 16.89 -0.59 -20.16
C ALA A 95 16.44 -1.04 -21.56
N VAL A 96 15.14 -1.07 -21.84
CA VAL A 96 14.60 -1.42 -23.16
C VAL A 96 14.96 -0.40 -24.23
N MET A 97 14.97 0.89 -23.89
CA MET A 97 15.38 1.94 -24.81
C MET A 97 16.88 1.83 -25.12
N VAL A 98 17.72 1.64 -24.10
CA VAL A 98 19.18 1.46 -24.26
C VAL A 98 19.50 0.18 -25.05
N ILE A 99 18.90 -0.95 -24.69
CA ILE A 99 19.08 -2.23 -25.41
C ILE A 99 18.50 -2.10 -26.83
N GLY A 100 17.36 -1.44 -27.00
CA GLY A 100 16.76 -1.16 -28.30
C GLY A 100 17.67 -0.34 -29.20
N SER A 101 18.28 0.72 -28.67
CA SER A 101 19.24 1.56 -29.40
C SER A 101 20.54 0.82 -29.74
N LEU A 102 21.05 -0.02 -28.83
CA LEU A 102 22.28 -0.81 -29.05
C LEU A 102 22.08 -1.97 -30.02
N THR A 103 20.86 -2.49 -30.14
CA THR A 103 20.56 -3.71 -30.91
C THR A 103 19.68 -3.43 -32.14
N GLY A 104 19.63 -2.19 -32.63
CA GLY A 104 18.88 -1.82 -33.84
C GLY A 104 17.37 -2.05 -33.77
N GLY A 105 16.77 -1.97 -32.58
CA GLY A 105 15.33 -2.17 -32.34
C GLY A 105 14.97 -3.50 -31.69
N ALA A 106 15.91 -4.45 -31.51
CA ALA A 106 15.61 -5.75 -30.90
C ALA A 106 15.15 -5.66 -29.42
N GLY A 107 15.41 -4.54 -28.74
CA GLY A 107 14.88 -4.26 -27.40
C GLY A 107 13.35 -4.33 -27.32
N LEU A 108 12.64 -3.99 -28.41
CA LEU A 108 11.18 -4.11 -28.49
C LEU A 108 10.72 -5.58 -28.45
N VAL A 109 11.48 -6.48 -29.09
CA VAL A 109 11.17 -7.92 -29.14
C VAL A 109 11.37 -8.56 -27.76
N LEU A 110 12.38 -8.13 -27.00
CA LEU A 110 12.60 -8.59 -25.63
C LEU A 110 11.61 -7.98 -24.62
N TYR A 111 11.09 -6.78 -24.90
CA TYR A 111 10.11 -6.11 -24.05
C TYR A 111 8.72 -6.73 -24.13
N LEU A 112 8.33 -7.22 -25.31
CA LEU A 112 7.00 -7.80 -25.53
C LEU A 112 6.69 -8.94 -24.55
N PRO A 113 7.53 -9.97 -24.35
CA PRO A 113 7.28 -11.02 -23.36
C PRO A 113 7.13 -10.48 -21.92
N VAL A 114 7.87 -9.44 -21.55
CA VAL A 114 7.83 -8.83 -20.20
C VAL A 114 6.49 -8.13 -19.98
N VAL A 115 5.99 -7.43 -20.99
CA VAL A 115 4.67 -6.77 -20.95
C VAL A 115 3.54 -7.77 -21.02
N LEU A 116 3.66 -8.76 -21.92
CA LEU A 116 2.66 -9.77 -22.15
C LEU A 116 2.61 -10.83 -21.04
N TRP A 117 3.56 -10.83 -20.10
CA TRP A 117 3.55 -11.74 -18.94
C TRP A 117 2.21 -11.75 -18.19
N CYS A 118 1.53 -10.59 -18.13
CA CYS A 118 0.23 -10.46 -17.45
C CYS A 118 -0.93 -11.18 -18.15
N THR A 119 -0.78 -11.62 -19.39
CA THR A 119 -1.83 -12.36 -20.11
C THR A 119 -1.87 -13.84 -19.71
N TRP A 120 -0.73 -14.41 -19.29
CA TRP A 120 -0.61 -15.81 -18.91
C TRP A 120 -0.55 -16.04 -17.38
N ASP A 121 -0.19 -15.02 -16.59
CA ASP A 121 -0.07 -15.16 -15.14
C ASP A 121 -1.44 -15.41 -14.45
N ARG A 122 -1.46 -16.33 -13.48
CA ARG A 122 -2.68 -16.80 -12.79
C ARG A 122 -3.40 -15.67 -12.05
N GLU A 123 -2.64 -14.76 -11.43
CA GLU A 123 -3.16 -13.56 -10.75
C GLU A 123 -3.24 -12.35 -11.70
N ARG A 124 -2.97 -12.54 -13.00
CA ARG A 124 -2.88 -11.49 -14.03
C ARG A 124 -1.89 -10.38 -13.64
N GLN A 125 -0.84 -10.69 -12.89
CA GLN A 125 0.17 -9.72 -12.48
C GLN A 125 1.25 -9.57 -13.57
N CYS A 126 1.67 -8.34 -13.86
CA CYS A 126 2.87 -8.12 -14.67
C CYS A 126 4.14 -8.46 -13.85
N LEU A 127 5.29 -8.65 -14.50
CA LEU A 127 6.55 -8.91 -13.81
C LEU A 127 6.89 -7.80 -12.80
N TRP A 128 6.66 -6.54 -13.18
CA TRP A 128 6.82 -5.38 -12.30
C TRP A 128 5.80 -5.32 -11.16
N ASP A 129 4.60 -5.89 -11.36
CA ASP A 129 3.59 -5.97 -10.31
C ASP A 129 4.06 -6.93 -9.20
N LYS A 130 4.68 -8.06 -9.58
CA LYS A 130 5.29 -9.03 -8.66
C LYS A 130 6.48 -8.45 -7.91
N LEU A 131 7.40 -7.78 -8.64
CA LEU A 131 8.55 -7.10 -8.03
C LEU A 131 8.10 -6.04 -7.02
N ALA A 132 7.01 -5.35 -7.29
CA ALA A 132 6.46 -4.33 -6.41
C ALA A 132 5.42 -4.87 -5.41
N GLN A 133 5.18 -6.19 -5.29
CA GLN A 133 4.17 -6.76 -4.38
C GLN A 133 2.81 -6.06 -4.48
N THR A 134 2.34 -5.90 -5.72
CA THR A 134 1.16 -5.12 -6.07
C THR A 134 0.33 -5.86 -7.10
N TYR A 135 -0.92 -5.47 -7.24
CA TYR A 135 -1.79 -5.95 -8.30
C TYR A 135 -2.74 -4.83 -8.75
N VAL A 136 -3.34 -4.99 -9.93
CA VAL A 136 -4.27 -4.00 -10.48
C VAL A 136 -5.70 -4.53 -10.40
N ALA A 137 -6.54 -3.77 -9.70
CA ALA A 137 -7.98 -4.02 -9.59
C ALA A 137 -8.75 -3.09 -10.53
N PHE A 138 -9.85 -3.60 -11.09
CA PHE A 138 -10.82 -2.82 -11.84
C PHE A 138 -12.00 -2.48 -10.94
N SER A 139 -12.48 -1.23 -10.98
CA SER A 139 -13.69 -0.83 -10.27
C SER A 139 -14.84 -0.54 -11.25
N PRO A 140 -15.86 -1.42 -11.34
CA PRO A 140 -17.02 -1.19 -12.21
C PRO A 140 -17.88 0.00 -11.77
N GLY A 141 -18.10 0.16 -10.47
CA GLY A 141 -18.97 1.19 -9.90
C GLY A 141 -18.27 2.49 -9.54
N GLY A 142 -17.00 2.68 -9.94
CA GLY A 142 -16.21 3.84 -9.51
C GLY A 142 -15.86 3.86 -8.02
N TYR A 143 -16.01 2.71 -7.34
CA TYR A 143 -15.58 2.52 -5.97
C TYR A 143 -14.09 2.84 -5.82
N ARG A 144 -13.78 3.74 -4.89
CA ARG A 144 -12.41 4.13 -4.58
C ARG A 144 -11.95 3.40 -3.32
N PRO A 145 -11.12 2.36 -3.44
CA PRO A 145 -10.63 1.63 -2.29
C PRO A 145 -9.76 2.53 -1.39
N PRO A 146 -9.84 2.35 -0.07
CA PRO A 146 -9.11 3.18 0.86
C PRO A 146 -7.61 2.85 0.86
N THR A 147 -6.79 3.87 1.04
CA THR A 147 -5.35 3.74 1.28
C THR A 147 -5.10 3.35 2.74
N ALA A 148 -3.99 2.68 3.04
CA ALA A 148 -3.64 2.30 4.42
C ALA A 148 -3.64 3.49 5.40
N ALA A 149 -3.26 4.69 4.95
CA ALA A 149 -3.35 5.90 5.75
C ALA A 149 -4.82 6.32 6.02
N GLU A 150 -5.70 6.21 5.02
CA GLU A 150 -7.13 6.51 5.16
C GLU A 150 -7.80 5.54 6.14
N LEU A 151 -7.44 4.24 6.11
CA LEU A 151 -7.92 3.25 7.08
C LEU A 151 -7.44 3.55 8.50
N ARG A 152 -6.15 3.89 8.67
CA ARG A 152 -5.59 4.27 9.98
C ARG A 152 -6.30 5.49 10.57
N LEU A 153 -6.61 6.49 9.75
CA LEU A 153 -7.36 7.68 10.19
C LEU A 153 -8.79 7.32 10.62
N ARG A 154 -9.39 6.28 10.02
CA ARG A 154 -10.72 5.76 10.39
C ARG A 154 -10.69 4.81 11.59
N GLY A 155 -9.50 4.43 12.07
CA GLY A 155 -9.36 3.36 13.06
C GLY A 155 -9.69 1.96 12.51
N GLU A 156 -9.78 1.81 11.20
CA GLU A 156 -10.11 0.55 10.52
C GLU A 156 -8.83 -0.24 10.18
N GLN A 157 -8.91 -1.57 10.26
CA GLN A 157 -7.80 -2.43 9.85
C GLN A 157 -7.88 -2.81 8.36
N PRO A 158 -6.72 -2.96 7.69
CA PRO A 158 -6.63 -3.50 6.33
C PRO A 158 -7.41 -4.82 6.13
N PRO A 159 -8.04 -5.03 4.97
CA PRO A 159 -8.78 -6.26 4.67
C PRO A 159 -7.95 -7.54 4.84
N ALA A 160 -6.67 -7.51 4.49
CA ALA A 160 -5.77 -8.66 4.68
C ALA A 160 -5.44 -8.96 6.15
N LEU A 161 -5.56 -7.96 7.04
CA LEU A 161 -5.38 -8.14 8.48
C LEU A 161 -6.68 -8.54 9.18
N SER A 162 -7.85 -8.25 8.59
CA SER A 162 -9.16 -8.63 9.15
C SER A 162 -9.39 -10.14 9.20
N GLY A 163 -8.68 -10.93 8.36
CA GLY A 163 -8.69 -12.40 8.40
C GLY A 163 -7.70 -13.02 9.41
N ARG A 164 -6.78 -12.22 9.96
CA ARG A 164 -6.08 -12.56 11.20
C ARG A 164 -6.95 -12.06 12.33
N THR A 165 -7.90 -12.88 12.77
CA THR A 165 -8.50 -12.73 14.09
C THR A 165 -7.39 -12.43 15.07
N THR A 166 -7.39 -11.22 15.62
CA THR A 166 -6.69 -10.91 16.85
C THR A 166 -7.11 -11.98 17.84
N LEU A 167 -6.21 -12.90 18.18
CA LEU A 167 -6.37 -13.65 19.42
C LEU A 167 -6.54 -12.59 20.51
N PRO A 168 -7.60 -12.67 21.34
CA PRO A 168 -7.65 -11.84 22.53
C PRO A 168 -6.50 -12.29 23.42
N GLY A 169 -5.43 -11.49 23.46
CA GLY A 169 -4.19 -11.84 24.14
C GLY A 169 -3.12 -12.36 23.18
N GLY A 170 -2.26 -11.46 22.69
CA GLY A 170 -1.14 -11.83 21.85
C GLY A 170 -0.36 -10.60 21.43
N ALA A 171 0.59 -10.20 22.28
CA ALA A 171 1.59 -9.20 21.98
C ALA A 171 2.29 -9.51 20.64
N ALA A 172 2.62 -8.46 19.90
CA ALA A 172 3.43 -8.54 18.69
C ALA A 172 4.75 -9.28 18.96
N PRO A 173 5.25 -10.13 18.05
CA PRO A 173 6.54 -10.79 18.23
C PRO A 173 7.64 -9.78 17.89
N ALA A 174 8.19 -9.13 18.92
CA ALA A 174 9.52 -8.55 18.85
C ALA A 174 10.55 -9.69 18.94
N GLY A 175 11.65 -9.53 18.18
CA GLY A 175 12.73 -10.49 18.03
C GLY A 175 13.27 -11.04 19.35
N GLY A 176 13.81 -12.26 19.26
CA GLY A 176 14.15 -13.08 20.41
C GLY A 176 15.28 -12.57 21.31
N LEU A 177 15.21 -13.06 22.54
CA LEU A 177 16.30 -13.46 23.45
C LEU A 177 15.69 -14.43 24.49
N PRO A 178 16.50 -15.31 25.13
CA PRO A 178 16.05 -16.51 25.85
C PRO A 178 15.48 -16.17 27.25
N PRO A 179 14.94 -17.15 28.01
CA PRO A 179 13.97 -16.89 29.07
C PRO A 179 14.66 -16.37 30.33
N GLU A 180 14.14 -15.28 30.90
CA GLU A 180 14.46 -14.84 32.26
C GLU A 180 13.16 -14.69 33.06
N ASP A 181 12.98 -15.68 33.93
CA ASP A 181 12.43 -15.65 35.28
C ASP A 181 11.14 -14.88 35.60
N ASP A 182 10.17 -15.68 36.05
CA ASP A 182 9.00 -15.32 36.83
C ASP A 182 9.36 -14.45 38.05
N ALA A 183 9.15 -13.14 37.95
CA ALA A 183 9.03 -12.26 39.12
C ALA A 183 8.21 -10.99 38.83
N GLY A 184 6.99 -10.92 39.36
CA GLY A 184 6.42 -9.66 39.85
C GLY A 184 5.46 -8.92 38.93
N GLY A 185 4.18 -9.31 38.95
CA GLY A 185 3.07 -8.53 38.37
C GLY A 185 2.87 -7.13 38.97
N ALA A 186 3.44 -6.84 40.14
CA ALA A 186 3.45 -5.50 40.73
C ALA A 186 4.53 -4.59 40.11
N GLY A 187 5.70 -5.16 39.77
CA GLY A 187 6.84 -4.37 39.26
C GLY A 187 6.68 -3.88 37.82
N SER A 188 5.81 -4.53 37.02
CA SER A 188 5.49 -4.08 35.66
C SER A 188 4.49 -2.91 35.66
N ALA A 189 3.50 -2.94 36.57
CA ALA A 189 2.53 -1.86 36.77
C ALA A 189 3.21 -0.59 37.28
N GLU A 190 4.08 -0.70 38.29
CA GLU A 190 4.86 0.43 38.82
C GLU A 190 5.80 1.04 37.77
N ARG A 191 6.48 0.21 36.96
CA ARG A 191 7.32 0.69 35.84
C ARG A 191 6.49 1.41 34.78
N SER A 192 5.33 0.86 34.41
CA SER A 192 4.40 1.47 33.46
C SER A 192 3.89 2.83 33.95
N ALA A 193 3.51 2.91 35.23
CA ALA A 193 3.05 4.17 35.80
C ALA A 193 4.16 5.21 35.92
N SER A 194 5.38 4.78 36.28
CA SER A 194 6.58 5.64 36.30
C SER A 194 6.87 6.25 34.92
N GLU A 195 6.73 5.46 33.86
CA GLU A 195 6.90 5.93 32.48
C GLU A 195 5.80 6.93 32.08
N ARG A 196 4.54 6.67 32.45
CA ARG A 196 3.42 7.58 32.17
C ARG A 196 3.56 8.92 32.90
N LEU A 197 4.08 8.91 34.14
CA LEU A 197 4.39 10.13 34.89
C LEU A 197 5.52 10.94 34.24
N ARG A 198 6.59 10.28 33.77
CA ARG A 198 7.68 10.95 33.04
C ARG A 198 7.20 11.57 31.72
N ALA A 199 6.31 10.88 31.01
CA ALA A 199 5.71 11.40 29.78
C ALA A 199 4.83 12.64 30.04
N LEU A 200 4.01 12.64 31.10
CA LEU A 200 3.24 13.82 31.50
C LEU A 200 4.13 15.01 31.87
N GLN A 201 5.23 14.74 32.56
CA GLN A 201 6.17 15.80 32.95
C GLN A 201 6.82 16.45 31.72
N ARG A 202 7.23 15.65 30.72
CA ARG A 202 7.71 16.18 29.43
C ARG A 202 6.66 17.08 28.75
N LEU A 203 5.39 16.68 28.72
CA LEU A 203 4.33 17.48 28.09
C LEU A 203 4.10 18.82 28.79
N ARG A 204 4.30 18.88 30.12
CA ARG A 204 4.25 20.13 30.87
C ARG A 204 5.46 21.02 30.54
N ASP A 205 6.65 20.43 30.48
CA ASP A 205 7.89 21.15 30.16
C ASP A 205 7.85 21.72 28.73
N GLU A 206 7.17 21.04 27.80
CA GLU A 206 6.90 21.50 26.43
C GLU A 206 5.77 22.56 26.34
N GLY A 207 5.11 22.90 27.45
CA GLY A 207 4.03 23.89 27.52
C GLY A 207 2.72 23.45 26.85
N LEU A 208 2.58 22.15 26.56
CA LEU A 208 1.41 21.60 25.86
C LEU A 208 0.20 21.36 26.78
N ILE A 209 0.42 21.33 28.10
CA ILE A 209 -0.62 21.14 29.12
C ILE A 209 -0.51 22.19 30.23
N THR A 210 -1.65 22.65 30.73
CA THR A 210 -1.70 23.59 31.86
C THR A 210 -1.41 22.90 33.20
N ALA A 211 -1.05 23.67 34.23
CA ALA A 211 -0.71 23.13 35.55
C ALA A 211 -1.85 22.28 36.16
N GLU A 212 -3.11 22.75 36.05
CA GLU A 212 -4.28 22.00 36.51
C GLU A 212 -4.45 20.67 35.76
N GLN A 213 -4.31 20.68 34.43
CA GLN A 213 -4.44 19.45 33.62
C GLN A 213 -3.34 18.43 33.92
N HIS A 214 -2.13 18.89 34.27
CA HIS A 214 -1.05 18.01 34.71
C HIS A 214 -1.37 17.34 36.05
N GLU A 215 -1.90 18.10 37.02
CA GLU A 215 -2.26 17.58 38.35
C GLU A 215 -3.39 16.56 38.29
N GLU A 216 -4.45 16.83 37.53
CA GLU A 216 -5.57 15.88 37.36
C GLU A 216 -5.14 14.57 36.69
N ARG A 217 -4.25 14.65 35.68
CA ARG A 217 -3.77 13.46 34.98
C ARG A 217 -2.78 12.66 35.81
N ARG A 218 -1.96 13.35 36.62
CA ARG A 218 -1.06 12.72 37.59
C ARG A 218 -1.84 11.97 38.65
N ALA A 219 -2.92 12.56 39.19
CA ALA A 219 -3.76 11.92 40.20
C ALA A 219 -4.40 10.62 39.69
N ARG A 220 -4.92 10.61 38.46
CA ARG A 220 -5.47 9.40 37.83
C ARG A 220 -4.46 8.27 37.65
N ILE A 221 -3.21 8.58 37.29
CA ILE A 221 -2.17 7.55 37.14
C ILE A 221 -1.78 6.95 38.49
N LEU A 222 -1.77 7.74 39.56
CA LEU A 222 -1.47 7.25 40.91
C LEU A 222 -2.61 6.40 41.50
N ASP A 223 -3.85 6.60 41.04
CA ASP A 223 -5.01 5.78 41.41
C ASP A 223 -5.03 4.42 40.69
N GLU A 224 -4.33 4.30 39.56
CA GLU A 224 -4.22 3.06 38.75
C GLU A 224 -3.08 2.12 39.21
N ILE A 225 -2.27 2.52 40.21
CA ILE A 225 -1.17 1.73 40.82
C ILE A 225 -1.67 1.05 42.08
#